data_AF-A0AA35XE92-F1
#
_entry.id   AF-A0AA35XE92-F1
#
_cell.length_a   1.000
_cell.length_b   1.000
_cell.length_c   1.000
_cell.angle_alpha   90.00
_cell.angle_beta   90.00
_cell.angle_gamma   90.00
#
_symmetry.space_group_name_H-M   'P 1'
#
loop_
_entity.id
_entity.type
_entity.pdbx_description
1 polymer ?
#
loop_
_entity_poly.entity_id
_entity_poly.type
_entity_poly.pdbx_seq_one_letter_code
_entity_poly.pdbx_strand_id
1 'polypeptide(L)'
;MGHSPKGHLTLEGPITQERLHRIIRRSGAIRAGATIDPDRRRKEYENEGYSGIMYYSKTQNMTVAEDKLFEIRVPSANDQAKSNAQSEPGYVYVIVGERVITGGGGSSWWSSCIIL
;
A
#
# COMPACT_ATOMS: atom_id res chain seq x y z
N MET A 1 -18.19 12.62 -20.91
CA MET A 1 -16.98 11.86 -20.56
C MET A 1 -16.58 12.25 -19.14
N GLY A 2 -17.00 11.48 -18.13
CA GLY A 2 -16.68 11.78 -16.74
C GLY A 2 -15.24 11.38 -16.45
N HIS A 3 -14.38 12.35 -16.15
CA HIS A 3 -13.09 12.06 -15.54
C HIS A 3 -13.35 11.57 -14.12
N SER A 4 -13.37 10.24 -13.92
CA SER A 4 -13.24 9.69 -12.57
C SER A 4 -11.95 10.25 -11.96
N PRO A 5 -11.98 10.75 -10.71
CA PRO A 5 -10.78 11.23 -10.05
C PRO A 5 -9.80 10.05 -9.95
N LYS A 6 -8.69 10.15 -10.68
CA LYS A 6 -7.58 9.21 -10.54
C LYS A 6 -6.92 9.50 -9.20
N GLY A 7 -6.57 8.45 -8.47
CA GLY A 7 -5.70 8.63 -7.31
C GLY A 7 -4.36 9.22 -7.77
N HIS A 8 -3.74 10.06 -6.95
CA HIS A 8 -2.42 10.60 -7.23
C HIS A 8 -1.41 9.98 -6.26
N LEU A 9 -0.51 9.15 -6.77
CA LEU A 9 0.58 8.57 -6.00
C LEU A 9 1.90 9.20 -6.43
N THR A 10 2.66 9.66 -5.44
CA THR A 10 4.05 10.05 -5.65
C THR A 10 4.97 8.88 -5.30
N LEU A 11 5.99 8.64 -6.12
CA LEU A 11 7.02 7.64 -5.82
C LEU A 11 8.16 8.30 -5.02
N GLU A 12 8.55 7.76 -3.88
CA GLU A 12 9.69 8.25 -3.09
C GLU A 12 10.70 7.13 -2.79
N GLY A 13 11.93 7.25 -3.31
CA GLY A 13 12.99 6.28 -3.06
C GLY A 13 14.06 6.21 -4.16
N PRO A 14 14.90 5.15 -4.14
CA PRO A 14 14.91 4.09 -3.14
C PRO A 14 15.40 4.62 -1.78
N ILE A 15 14.63 4.37 -0.73
CA ILE A 15 15.04 4.57 0.67
C ILE A 15 15.60 3.27 1.26
N THR A 16 16.17 3.33 2.46
CA THR A 16 16.63 2.11 3.16
C THR A 16 15.44 1.29 3.68
N GLN A 17 15.61 -0.04 3.79
CA GLN A 17 14.58 -0.91 4.38
C GLN A 17 14.26 -0.50 5.82
N GLU A 18 15.24 -0.05 6.61
CA GLU A 18 14.99 0.47 7.96
C GLU A 18 14.06 1.69 7.95
N ARG A 19 14.26 2.63 7.02
CA ARG A 19 13.37 3.79 6.88
C ARG A 19 11.98 3.35 6.43
N LEU A 20 11.90 2.39 5.51
CA LEU A 20 10.63 1.79 5.07
C LEU A 20 9.87 1.14 6.26
N HIS A 21 10.58 0.38 7.11
CA HIS A 21 10.05 -0.23 8.33
C HIS A 21 9.54 0.81 9.33
N ARG A 22 10.23 1.94 9.46
CA ARG A 22 9.81 3.04 10.33
C ARG A 22 8.53 3.71 9.82
N ILE A 23 8.41 3.87 8.50
CA ILE A 23 7.24 4.47 7.86
C ILE A 23 5.99 3.60 8.08
N ILE A 24 6.09 2.29 7.82
CA ILE A 24 4.95 1.37 8.01
C ILE A 24 4.48 1.33 9.47
N ARG A 25 5.40 1.39 10.45
CA ARG A 25 5.07 1.43 11.88
C ARG A 25 4.38 2.72 12.33
N ARG A 26 4.81 3.87 11.80
CA ARG A 26 4.35 5.20 12.29
C ARG A 26 3.15 5.75 11.54
N SER A 27 3.08 5.49 10.24
CA SER A 27 2.17 6.22 9.34
C SER A 27 0.94 5.42 8.95
N GLY A 28 0.84 4.16 9.38
CA GLY A 28 -0.28 3.28 9.05
C GLY A 28 -0.37 2.99 7.56
N ALA A 29 0.58 2.22 7.02
CA ALA A 29 0.58 1.92 5.58
C ALA A 29 -0.70 1.18 5.17
N ILE A 30 -1.43 1.76 4.22
CA ILE A 30 -2.66 1.20 3.68
C ILE A 30 -2.39 0.03 2.71
N ARG A 31 -1.15 -0.06 2.21
CA ARG A 31 -0.68 -1.18 1.40
C ARG A 31 0.81 -1.39 1.56
N ALA A 32 1.24 -2.64 1.49
CA ALA A 32 2.63 -3.03 1.33
C ALA A 32 2.72 -4.11 0.24
N GLY A 33 3.86 -4.22 -0.42
CA GLY A 33 4.12 -5.33 -1.33
C GLY A 33 5.49 -5.28 -2.00
N ALA A 34 5.71 -6.18 -2.96
CA ALA A 34 6.92 -6.24 -3.77
C ALA A 34 6.65 -6.06 -5.28
N THR A 35 7.66 -5.57 -6.00
CA THR A 35 7.63 -5.36 -7.45
C THR A 35 9.05 -5.26 -8.03
N ILE A 36 9.23 -5.72 -9.27
CA ILE A 36 10.45 -5.46 -10.04
C ILE A 36 10.49 -4.04 -10.61
N ASP A 37 9.33 -3.40 -10.76
CA ASP A 37 9.16 -2.07 -11.36
C ASP A 37 8.21 -1.22 -10.49
N PRO A 38 8.74 -0.29 -9.67
CA PRO A 38 7.94 0.55 -8.79
C PRO A 38 7.16 1.62 -9.54
N ASP A 39 7.66 2.14 -10.67
CA ASP A 39 6.98 3.15 -11.48
C ASP A 39 5.74 2.58 -12.17
N ARG A 40 5.86 1.39 -12.76
CA ARG A 40 4.72 0.67 -13.33
C ARG A 40 3.69 0.36 -12.25
N ARG A 41 4.13 -0.18 -11.11
CA ARG A 41 3.24 -0.55 -10.00
C ARG A 41 2.53 0.66 -9.39
N ARG A 42 3.19 1.81 -9.31
CA ARG A 42 2.55 3.07 -8.91
C ARG A 42 1.37 3.39 -9.82
N LYS A 43 1.57 3.40 -11.14
CA LYS A 43 0.51 3.71 -12.11
C LYS A 43 -0.67 2.74 -12.02
N GLU A 44 -0.38 1.45 -11.79
CA GLU A 44 -1.41 0.43 -11.54
C GLU A 44 -2.27 0.84 -10.33
N TYR A 45 -1.65 1.21 -9.21
CA TYR A 45 -2.39 1.63 -8.01
C TYR A 45 -3.07 3.00 -8.12
N GLU A 46 -2.52 3.95 -8.86
CA GLU A 46 -3.19 5.21 -9.17
C GLU A 46 -4.52 4.95 -9.90
N ASN A 47 -4.51 4.00 -10.84
CA ASN A 47 -5.72 3.57 -11.55
C ASN A 47 -6.69 2.79 -10.66
N GLU A 48 -6.21 2.07 -9.64
CA GLU A 48 -7.04 1.41 -8.62
C GLU A 48 -7.61 2.37 -7.56
N GLY A 49 -7.28 3.67 -7.64
CA GLY A 49 -7.77 4.72 -6.76
C GLY A 49 -6.92 4.99 -5.51
N TYR A 50 -5.69 4.47 -5.45
CA TYR A 50 -4.78 4.82 -4.36
C TYR A 50 -4.20 6.22 -4.56
N SER A 51 -4.09 6.99 -3.48
CA SER A 51 -3.46 8.31 -3.47
C SER A 51 -2.55 8.48 -2.24
N GLY A 52 -1.49 9.28 -2.37
CA GLY A 52 -0.50 9.51 -1.32
C GLY A 52 0.94 9.30 -1.81
N ILE A 53 1.77 8.68 -0.97
CA ILE A 53 3.18 8.42 -1.26
C ILE A 53 3.46 6.92 -1.22
N MET A 54 4.03 6.41 -2.31
CA MET A 54 4.56 5.06 -2.41
C MET A 54 6.07 5.11 -2.15
N TYR A 55 6.46 4.77 -0.92
CA TYR A 55 7.86 4.63 -0.54
C TYR A 55 8.37 3.27 -0.99
N TYR A 56 9.59 3.19 -1.52
CA TYR A 56 10.16 1.92 -1.95
C TYR A 56 11.63 1.77 -1.56
N SER A 57 12.07 0.53 -1.38
CA SER A 57 13.46 0.14 -1.08
C SER A 57 13.89 -0.99 -1.99
N LYS A 58 15.17 -0.99 -2.37
CA LYS A 58 15.80 -2.13 -3.05
C LYS A 58 15.90 -3.34 -2.10
N THR A 59 15.83 -4.53 -2.66
CA THR A 59 16.08 -5.80 -1.96
C THR A 59 16.72 -6.82 -2.90
N GLN A 60 17.52 -7.72 -2.34
CA GLN A 60 18.07 -8.86 -3.07
C GLN A 60 17.11 -10.06 -3.10
N ASN A 61 16.10 -10.06 -2.24
CA ASN A 61 15.07 -11.08 -2.18
C ASN A 61 13.73 -10.42 -1.82
N MET A 62 12.85 -10.31 -2.82
CA MET A 62 11.54 -9.69 -2.67
C MET A 62 10.64 -10.46 -1.70
N THR A 63 10.63 -11.79 -1.74
CA THR A 63 9.85 -12.63 -0.82
C THR A 63 10.21 -12.32 0.64
N VAL A 64 11.50 -12.41 0.99
CA VAL A 64 11.98 -12.19 2.37
C VAL A 64 11.72 -10.77 2.85
N ALA A 65 11.86 -9.78 1.98
CA ALA A 65 11.63 -8.38 2.35
C ALA A 65 10.15 -8.05 2.48
N GLU A 66 9.28 -8.65 1.66
CA GLU A 66 7.83 -8.48 1.74
C GLU A 66 7.26 -9.18 2.99
N ASP A 67 7.72 -10.39 3.30
CA ASP A 67 7.35 -11.11 4.53
C ASP A 67 7.67 -10.28 5.77
N LYS A 68 8.88 -9.70 5.83
CA LYS A 68 9.26 -8.78 6.91
C LYS A 68 8.36 -7.56 7.01
N LEU A 69 7.90 -7.00 5.88
CA LEU A 69 6.96 -5.89 5.90
C LEU A 69 5.60 -6.32 6.46
N PHE A 70 5.11 -7.51 6.13
CA PHE A 70 3.86 -8.05 6.68
C PHE A 70 3.97 -8.32 8.18
N GLU A 71 5.08 -8.88 8.66
CA GLU A 71 5.35 -9.05 10.10
C GLU A 71 5.29 -7.71 10.85
N ILE A 72 5.79 -6.63 10.24
CA ILE A 72 5.82 -5.31 10.87
C ILE A 72 4.44 -4.63 10.82
N ARG A 73 3.62 -4.92 9.81
CA ARG A 73 2.32 -4.28 9.58
C ARG A 73 1.24 -4.76 10.54
N VAL A 74 1.38 -5.95 11.13
CA VAL A 74 0.29 -6.70 11.79
C VAL A 74 0.53 -6.81 13.30
N PRO A 75 -0.49 -6.46 14.11
CA PRO A 75 -0.96 -7.39 15.15
C PRO A 75 -2.47 -7.63 14.98
N SER A 76 -2.86 -8.21 13.85
CA SER A 76 -4.16 -8.87 13.64
C SER A 76 -3.89 -10.36 13.68
N ALA A 77 -4.48 -11.06 14.66
CA ALA A 77 -4.22 -12.47 14.97
C ALA A 77 -4.53 -13.46 13.83
N ASN A 78 -5.05 -12.99 12.68
CA ASN A 78 -5.52 -13.84 11.58
C ASN A 78 -4.85 -13.56 10.22
N ASP A 79 -3.95 -12.59 10.10
CA ASP A 79 -3.25 -12.32 8.83
C ASP A 79 -1.89 -13.00 8.80
N GLN A 80 -1.85 -14.32 8.60
CA GLN A 80 -0.67 -14.96 8.01
C GLN A 80 -0.59 -14.60 6.52
N ALA A 81 -0.40 -13.32 6.23
CA ALA A 81 -0.13 -12.87 4.88
C ALA A 81 1.28 -13.33 4.50
N LYS A 82 1.38 -14.46 3.80
CA LYS A 82 2.63 -14.89 3.17
C LYS A 82 2.82 -14.14 1.86
N SER A 83 4.05 -13.72 1.59
CA SER A 83 4.46 -13.19 0.30
C SER A 83 4.16 -14.19 -0.81
N ASN A 84 3.55 -13.70 -1.90
CA ASN A 84 3.46 -14.43 -3.17
C ASN A 84 4.51 -13.94 -4.18
N ALA A 85 5.47 -13.11 -3.74
CA ALA A 85 6.51 -12.56 -4.60
C ALA A 85 7.56 -13.63 -4.94
N GLN A 86 8.14 -13.53 -6.14
CA GLN A 86 9.26 -14.38 -6.53
C GLN A 86 10.50 -14.04 -5.68
N SER A 87 11.29 -15.06 -5.33
CA SER A 87 12.53 -14.90 -4.57
C SER A 87 13.67 -14.39 -5.46
N GLU A 88 13.51 -13.18 -5.98
CA GLU A 88 14.46 -12.51 -6.86
C GLU A 88 14.79 -11.08 -6.36
N PRO A 89 15.88 -10.47 -6.83
CA PRO A 89 16.18 -9.06 -6.56
C PRO A 89 15.11 -8.14 -7.16
N GLY A 90 14.77 -7.09 -6.43
CA GLY A 90 13.77 -6.12 -6.89
C GLY A 90 13.51 -5.04 -5.85
N TYR A 91 12.26 -4.68 -5.67
CA TYR A 91 11.84 -3.63 -4.75
C TYR A 91 10.71 -4.09 -3.85
N VAL A 92 10.74 -3.61 -2.62
CA VAL A 92 9.60 -3.63 -1.72
C VAL A 92 9.11 -2.23 -1.48
N TYR A 93 7.81 -2.07 -1.29
CA TYR A 93 7.18 -0.77 -1.14
C TYR A 93 6.09 -0.76 -0.08
N VAL A 94 5.78 0.45 0.37
CA VAL A 94 4.63 0.75 1.22
C VAL A 94 3.93 1.98 0.68
N ILE A 95 2.61 1.96 0.68
CA ILE A 95 1.77 3.10 0.31
C ILE A 95 1.21 3.70 1.60
N VAL A 96 1.48 4.99 1.79
CA VAL A 96 0.93 5.81 2.86
C VAL A 96 0.01 6.85 2.22
N GLY A 97 -1.24 6.87 2.66
CA GLY A 97 -2.26 7.75 2.12
C GLY A 97 -3.64 7.10 2.24
N GLU A 98 -4.46 7.27 1.21
CA GLU A 98 -5.84 6.80 1.18
C GLU A 98 -6.15 6.02 -0.10
N ARG A 99 -7.22 5.21 -0.05
CA ARG A 99 -7.79 4.58 -1.24
C ARG A 99 -9.14 5.23 -1.51
N VAL A 100 -9.19 6.06 -2.53
CA VAL A 100 -10.42 6.69 -3.02
C VAL A 100 -11.19 5.62 -3.79
N ILE A 101 -12.20 5.03 -3.15
CA ILE A 101 -13.11 4.11 -3.83
C ILE A 101 -14.02 4.97 -4.71
N THR A 102 -13.78 5.02 -6.02
CA THR A 102 -14.71 5.61 -6.97
C THR A 102 -15.93 4.71 -7.11
N GLY A 103 -16.85 4.82 -6.15
CA GLY A 103 -18.15 4.17 -6.21
C GLY A 103 -19.03 4.88 -7.24
N GLY A 104 -19.28 4.20 -8.36
CA GLY A 104 -20.51 4.42 -9.10
C GLY A 104 -21.68 3.81 -8.30
N GLY A 105 -22.44 4.66 -7.60
CA GLY A 105 -23.83 4.42 -7.19
C GLY A 105 -24.05 3.55 -5.94
N GLY A 106 -24.50 4.19 -4.84
CA GLY A 106 -25.09 3.46 -3.70
C GLY A 106 -25.10 4.23 -2.39
N SER A 107 -26.04 5.18 -2.27
CA SER A 107 -26.71 5.63 -1.03
C SER A 107 -25.92 5.65 0.29
N SER A 108 -25.68 6.89 0.73
CA SER A 108 -25.51 7.36 2.10
C SER A 108 -26.45 6.69 3.13
N TRP A 109 -25.98 5.71 3.89
CA TRP A 109 -26.59 5.30 5.16
C TRP A 109 -25.47 4.97 6.16
N TRP A 110 -25.02 5.96 6.93
CA TRP A 110 -24.44 5.69 8.24
C TRP A 110 -25.39 6.27 9.27
N SER A 111 -25.95 5.35 10.04
CA SER A 111 -27.00 5.53 11.03
C SER A 111 -26.72 6.63 12.03
N SER A 112 -27.75 7.44 12.27
CA SER A 112 -27.94 8.12 13.54
C SER A 112 -28.04 7.08 14.66
N CYS A 113 -27.00 6.97 15.49
CA CYS A 113 -27.17 6.48 16.85
C CYS A 113 -27.61 7.67 17.70
N ILE A 114 -28.92 7.91 17.76
CA ILE A 114 -29.52 8.68 18.86
C ILE A 114 -29.62 7.71 20.03
N ILE A 115 -28.83 7.98 21.07
CA ILE A 115 -29.01 7.43 22.40
C ILE A 115 -30.14 8.21 23.05
N LEU A 116 -31.25 7.53 23.36
CA LEU A 116 -32.22 7.93 24.38
C LEU A 116 -32.71 6.66 25.08
#